data_AF-A0A0D0DSC8-F1
#
_entry.id   AF-A0A0D0DSC8-F1
#
_cell.length_a   1.000
_cell.length_b   1.000
_cell.length_c   1.000
_cell.angle_alpha   90.00
_cell.angle_beta   90.00
_cell.angle_gamma   90.00
#
_symmetry.space_group_name_H-M   'P 1'
#
loop_
_entity.id
_entity.type
_entity.pdbx_description
1 polymer ?
#
loop_
_entity_poly.entity_id
_entity_poly.type
_entity_poly.pdbx_seq_one_letter_code
_entity_poly.pdbx_strand_id
1 'polypeptide(L)'
;MTELRKVKAQRIVLYTLNSGNQPTWAVHLYFPDCHCNYHVNFYICDGQCTYYPGLLTYLQVSKHHFVEHRLAEMWTNQHLIEHVWDAFFLLILICDHATHSLLLVIPHVGL
;
A
#
# COMPACT_ATOMS: atom_id res chain seq x y z
N MET A 1 17.23 2.22 20.98
CA MET A 1 15.85 2.33 20.48
C MET A 1 15.78 3.66 19.74
N THR A 2 15.97 3.63 18.42
CA THR A 2 16.14 4.87 17.64
C THR A 2 14.77 5.35 17.19
N GLU A 3 14.46 6.61 17.48
CA GLU A 3 13.14 7.22 17.31
C GLU A 3 12.88 7.56 15.83
N LEU A 4 11.66 7.32 15.33
CA LEU A 4 11.24 7.68 13.97
C LEU A 4 11.05 9.21 13.87
N ARG A 5 11.89 9.88 13.06
CA ARG A 5 12.07 11.35 13.14
C ARG A 5 11.31 12.19 12.12
N LYS A 6 10.59 11.61 11.15
CA LYS A 6 9.86 12.41 10.16
C LYS A 6 8.51 11.82 9.79
N VAL A 7 7.46 12.52 10.18
CA VAL A 7 6.06 12.26 9.86
C VAL A 7 5.65 13.21 8.74
N LYS A 8 5.28 12.67 7.58
CA LYS A 8 4.62 13.45 6.53
C LYS A 8 3.16 13.03 6.44
N ALA A 9 2.27 13.90 6.87
CA ALA A 9 0.85 13.76 6.60
C ALA A 9 0.54 14.23 5.18
N GLN A 10 -0.22 13.43 4.44
CA GLN A 10 -0.65 13.74 3.08
C GLN A 10 -2.16 13.54 2.96
N ARG A 11 -2.84 14.49 2.31
CA ARG A 11 -4.27 14.36 2.02
C ARG A 11 -4.49 13.33 0.92
N ILE A 12 -5.41 12.40 1.15
CA ILE A 12 -5.70 11.26 0.28
C ILE A 12 -7.22 11.07 0.12
N VAL A 13 -7.60 10.26 -0.86
CA VAL A 13 -8.96 9.76 -1.02
C VAL A 13 -8.95 8.27 -0.68
N LEU A 14 -9.77 7.90 0.31
CA LEU A 14 -10.00 6.52 0.71
C LEU A 14 -11.32 6.04 0.12
N TYR A 15 -11.26 5.01 -0.72
CA TYR A 15 -12.43 4.33 -1.27
C TYR A 15 -12.87 3.24 -0.29
N THR A 16 -14.11 3.34 0.20
CA THR A 16 -14.70 2.36 1.13
C THR A 16 -15.96 1.75 0.54
N LEU A 17 -16.23 0.49 0.89
CA LEU A 17 -17.38 -0.24 0.35
C LEU A 17 -18.71 0.37 0.83
N ASN A 18 -18.78 0.67 2.14
CA ASN A 18 -20.05 1.06 2.77
C ASN A 18 -20.24 2.57 2.92
N SER A 19 -19.17 3.36 2.88
CA SER A 19 -19.23 4.81 3.08
C SER A 19 -18.84 5.60 1.82
N GLY A 20 -18.56 4.92 0.70
CA GLY A 20 -18.09 5.56 -0.52
C GLY A 20 -16.73 6.23 -0.35
N ASN A 21 -16.52 7.33 -1.06
CA ASN A 21 -15.24 8.04 -1.12
C ASN A 21 -15.07 8.97 0.09
N GLN A 22 -13.99 8.80 0.84
CA GLN A 22 -13.71 9.54 2.07
C GLN A 22 -12.42 10.37 1.90
N PRO A 23 -12.48 11.70 1.93
CA PRO A 23 -11.27 12.52 2.01
C PRO A 23 -10.66 12.38 3.40
N THR A 24 -9.41 11.92 3.48
CA THR A 24 -8.72 11.69 4.75
C THR A 24 -7.21 11.96 4.62
N TRP A 25 -6.43 11.53 5.61
CA TRP A 25 -4.98 11.73 5.69
C TRP A 25 -4.26 10.40 5.82
N ALA A 26 -3.19 10.23 5.04
CA ALA A 26 -2.21 9.17 5.20
C ALA A 26 -0.96 9.73 5.88
N VAL A 27 -0.39 8.97 6.80
CA VAL A 27 0.87 9.31 7.46
C VAL A 27 1.97 8.41 6.92
N HIS A 28 2.99 9.03 6.32
CA HIS A 28 4.20 8.36 5.88
C HIS A 28 5.32 8.62 6.87
N LEU A 29 6.00 7.55 7.27
CA LEU A 29 7.13 7.61 8.18
C LEU A 29 8.42 7.49 7.37
N TYR A 30 9.38 8.36 7.65
CA TYR A 30 10.70 8.29 7.05
C TYR A 30 11.77 8.17 8.14
N PHE A 31 12.69 7.23 7.95
CA PHE A 31 13.83 7.04 8.82
C PHE A 31 15.13 7.39 8.09
N PRO A 32 15.83 8.48 8.49
CA PRO A 32 17.01 8.96 7.79
C PRO A 32 18.18 7.97 7.80
N ASP A 33 18.45 7.29 8.92
CA ASP A 33 19.71 6.55 9.07
C ASP A 33 19.73 5.21 8.32
N CYS A 34 18.55 4.66 7.99
CA CYS A 34 18.42 3.45 7.16
C CYS A 34 17.89 3.75 5.75
N HIS A 35 17.79 5.04 5.38
CA HIS A 35 17.26 5.47 4.08
C HIS A 35 15.91 4.82 3.71
N CYS A 36 15.10 4.50 4.72
CA CYS A 36 13.84 3.80 4.54
C CYS A 36 12.64 4.74 4.57
N ASN A 37 11.79 4.63 3.55
CA ASN A 37 10.46 5.24 3.50
C ASN A 37 9.41 4.18 3.78
N TYR A 38 8.64 4.35 4.85
CA TYR A 38 7.59 3.42 5.24
C TYR A 38 6.23 3.93 4.76
N HIS A 39 5.57 3.11 3.96
CA HIS A 39 4.22 3.28 3.47
C HIS A 39 3.26 2.37 4.24
N VAL A 40 1.98 2.38 3.88
CA VAL A 40 0.95 1.60 4.59
C VAL A 40 1.06 0.10 4.29
N ASN A 41 1.36 -0.26 3.05
CA ASN A 41 1.45 -1.65 2.57
C ASN A 41 2.86 -2.12 2.22
N PHE A 42 3.83 -1.22 2.15
CA PHE A 42 5.22 -1.55 1.87
C PHE A 42 6.17 -0.57 2.53
N TYR A 43 7.46 -0.85 2.46
CA TYR A 43 8.52 0.11 2.71
C TYR A 43 9.54 0.07 1.59
N ILE A 44 10.25 1.17 1.37
CA ILE A 44 11.36 1.26 0.42
C ILE A 44 12.62 1.53 1.22
N CYS A 45 13.57 0.60 1.22
CA CYS A 45 14.91 0.77 1.78
C CYS A 45 15.93 0.54 0.67
N ASP A 46 16.93 1.42 0.54
CA ASP A 46 18.00 1.29 -0.46
C ASP A 46 17.50 1.03 -1.91
N GLY A 47 16.36 1.63 -2.27
CA GLY A 47 15.74 1.43 -3.59
C GLY A 47 15.06 0.07 -3.79
N GLN A 48 14.87 -0.72 -2.74
CA GLN A 48 14.10 -1.97 -2.77
C GLN A 48 12.76 -1.78 -2.07
N CYS A 49 11.68 -2.04 -2.80
CA CYS A 49 10.32 -2.05 -2.27
C CYS A 49 10.02 -3.42 -1.66
N THR A 50 9.70 -3.46 -0.37
CA THR A 50 9.31 -4.67 0.35
C THR A 50 7.89 -4.53 0.88
N TYR A 51 7.01 -5.46 0.52
CA TYR A 51 5.64 -5.50 1.01
C TYR A 51 5.56 -6.13 2.39
N TYR A 52 4.70 -5.58 3.27
CA TYR A 52 4.48 -6.20 4.57
C TYR A 52 3.70 -7.52 4.42
N PRO A 53 4.00 -8.53 5.26
CA PRO A 53 3.20 -9.73 5.31
C PRO A 53 1.81 -9.45 5.89
N GLY A 54 0.79 -10.15 5.37
CA GLY A 54 -0.55 -10.22 5.95
C GLY A 54 -1.59 -9.33 5.27
N LEU A 55 -2.85 -9.50 5.70
CA LEU A 55 -3.99 -8.80 5.13
C LEU A 55 -4.14 -7.41 5.76
N LEU A 56 -4.03 -6.37 4.94
CA LEU A 56 -4.23 -4.99 5.38
C LEU A 56 -5.68 -4.58 5.18
N THR A 57 -6.24 -3.82 6.12
CA THR A 57 -7.60 -3.26 5.99
C THR A 57 -7.70 -2.28 4.82
N TYR A 58 -6.62 -1.54 4.54
CA TYR A 58 -6.54 -0.52 3.50
C TYR A 58 -5.27 -0.71 2.67
N LEU A 59 -5.40 -0.62 1.36
CA LEU A 59 -4.33 -0.75 0.38
C LEU A 59 -4.00 0.62 -0.21
N GLN A 60 -2.72 1.01 -0.16
CA GLN A 60 -2.25 2.16 -0.92
C GLN A 60 -2.04 1.74 -2.38
N VAL A 61 -2.87 2.25 -3.29
CA VAL A 61 -2.83 1.90 -4.72
C VAL A 61 -2.18 2.99 -5.57
N SER A 62 -2.13 4.22 -5.05
CA SER A 62 -1.37 5.32 -5.66
C SER A 62 -0.88 6.29 -4.58
N LYS A 63 -0.22 7.37 -5.01
CA LYS A 63 0.20 8.46 -4.11
C LYS A 63 -0.96 9.13 -3.36
N HIS A 64 -2.17 9.15 -3.94
CA HIS A 64 -3.34 9.83 -3.35
C HIS A 64 -4.54 8.91 -3.14
N HIS A 65 -4.51 7.68 -3.63
CA HIS A 65 -5.64 6.76 -3.63
C HIS A 65 -5.36 5.56 -2.74
N PHE A 66 -6.31 5.30 -1.85
CA PHE A 66 -6.31 4.17 -0.93
C PHE A 66 -7.64 3.44 -1.05
N VAL A 67 -7.62 2.11 -0.96
CA VAL A 67 -8.81 1.29 -1.18
C VAL A 67 -8.97 0.34 0.00
N GLU A 68 -10.17 0.24 0.56
CA GLU A 68 -10.52 -0.81 1.51
C GLU A 68 -10.35 -2.19 0.87
N HIS A 69 -9.73 -3.13 1.58
CA HIS A 69 -9.45 -4.47 1.06
C HIS A 69 -10.66 -5.15 0.43
N ARG A 70 -11.80 -5.15 1.14
CA ARG A 70 -13.05 -5.77 0.69
C ARG A 70 -13.60 -5.13 -0.57
N LEU A 71 -13.38 -3.83 -0.75
CA LEU A 71 -13.75 -3.11 -1.97
C LEU A 71 -12.84 -3.52 -3.13
N ALA A 72 -11.53 -3.62 -2.90
CA ALA A 72 -10.58 -4.09 -3.90
C ALA A 72 -10.85 -5.54 -4.34
N GLU A 73 -11.20 -6.44 -3.41
CA GLU A 73 -11.64 -7.80 -3.70
C GLU A 73 -12.91 -7.81 -4.57
N MET A 74 -13.90 -7.00 -4.20
CA MET A 74 -15.14 -6.91 -4.98
C MET A 74 -14.89 -6.43 -6.40
N TRP A 75 -14.09 -5.37 -6.58
CA TRP A 75 -13.74 -4.84 -7.90
C TRP A 75 -12.95 -5.84 -8.74
N THR A 76 -12.02 -6.56 -8.11
CA THR A 76 -11.25 -7.64 -8.74
C THR A 76 -12.18 -8.70 -9.32
N ASN A 77 -13.15 -9.16 -8.53
CA ASN A 77 -14.11 -10.17 -8.96
C ASN A 77 -15.07 -9.68 -10.06
N GLN A 78 -15.24 -8.36 -10.19
CA GLN A 78 -16.19 -7.75 -11.13
C GLN A 78 -15.51 -7.11 -12.35
N HIS A 79 -14.17 -7.10 -12.44
CA HIS A 79 -13.39 -6.46 -13.50
C HIS A 79 -13.72 -4.96 -13.73
N LEU A 80 -14.02 -4.20 -12.66
CA LEU A 80 -14.55 -2.85 -12.77
C LEU A 80 -13.50 -1.75 -12.51
N ILE A 81 -13.07 -1.00 -13.54
CA ILE A 81 -12.40 0.34 -13.50
C ILE A 81 -10.86 0.34 -13.74
N GLU A 82 -10.36 1.45 -14.28
CA GLU A 82 -8.95 1.74 -14.61
C GLU A 82 -7.95 1.61 -13.44
N HIS A 83 -8.36 1.98 -12.22
CA HIS A 83 -7.53 1.87 -11.01
C HIS A 83 -7.52 0.45 -10.40
N VAL A 84 -8.27 -0.49 -10.98
CA VAL A 84 -8.27 -1.89 -10.52
C VAL A 84 -6.95 -2.55 -10.74
N TRP A 85 -6.25 -2.25 -11.84
CA TRP A 85 -5.01 -2.95 -12.15
C TRP A 85 -3.99 -2.80 -11.02
N ASP A 86 -3.78 -1.58 -10.52
CA ASP A 86 -2.86 -1.35 -9.40
C ASP A 86 -3.32 -2.05 -8.11
N ALA A 87 -4.62 -1.94 -7.77
CA ALA A 87 -5.18 -2.59 -6.59
C ALA A 87 -5.13 -4.12 -6.66
N PHE A 88 -5.42 -4.67 -7.84
CA PHE A 88 -5.44 -6.09 -8.15
C PHE A 88 -4.04 -6.68 -8.14
N PHE A 89 -3.07 -6.02 -8.77
CA PHE A 89 -1.67 -6.44 -8.71
C PHE A 89 -1.19 -6.45 -7.27
N LEU A 90 -1.47 -5.39 -6.49
CA LEU A 90 -1.12 -5.35 -5.08
C LEU A 90 -1.79 -6.46 -4.27
N LEU A 91 -3.08 -6.73 -4.52
CA LEU A 91 -3.82 -7.80 -3.85
C LEU A 91 -3.25 -9.18 -4.17
N ILE A 92 -2.96 -9.47 -5.44
CA ILE A 92 -2.31 -10.72 -5.85
C ILE A 92 -0.96 -10.87 -5.18
N LEU A 93 -0.13 -9.84 -5.21
CA LEU A 93 1.21 -9.88 -4.63
C LEU A 93 1.16 -10.15 -3.12
N ILE A 94 0.22 -9.52 -2.41
CA ILE A 94 0.01 -9.74 -0.97
C ILE A 94 -0.57 -11.14 -0.70
N CYS A 95 -1.55 -11.60 -1.48
CA CYS A 95 -2.14 -12.92 -1.35
C CYS A 95 -1.15 -14.05 -1.65
N ASP A 96 -0.31 -13.88 -2.68
CA ASP A 96 0.73 -14.82 -3.04
C ASP A 96 1.78 -14.92 -1.93
N HIS A 97 2.24 -13.77 -1.40
CA HIS A 97 3.10 -13.75 -0.21
C HIS A 97 2.42 -14.45 0.97
N ALA A 98 1.16 -14.15 1.27
CA ALA A 98 0.45 -14.76 2.40
C ALA A 98 0.34 -16.29 2.25
N THR A 99 0.22 -16.78 1.02
CA THR A 99 0.10 -18.20 0.69
C THR A 99 1.47 -18.91 0.73
N HIS A 100 2.52 -18.26 0.22
CA HIS A 100 3.84 -18.88 0.03
C HIS A 100 4.89 -18.45 1.07
N SER A 101 4.54 -17.56 2.01
CA SER A 101 5.42 -17.01 3.07
C SER A 101 6.76 -16.43 2.57
N LEU A 102 6.81 -15.99 1.31
CA LEU A 102 8.02 -15.44 0.68
C LEU A 102 8.00 -13.92 0.73
N LEU A 103 8.96 -13.31 1.45
CA LEU A 103 9.15 -11.87 1.54
C LEU A 103 9.32 -11.27 0.14
N LEU A 104 8.34 -10.48 -0.28
CA LEU A 104 8.27 -9.96 -1.64
C LEU A 104 9.06 -8.66 -1.73
N VAL A 105 10.20 -8.75 -2.42
CA VAL A 105 11.06 -7.61 -2.71
C VAL A 105 11.00 -7.31 -4.21
N ILE A 106 10.58 -6.10 -4.55
CA ILE A 106 10.59 -5.59 -5.92
C ILE A 106 11.63 -4.46 -6.01
N PRO A 107 12.54 -4.47 -7.00
CA PRO A 107 13.41 -3.33 -7.25
C PRO A 107 12.56 -2.10 -7.55
N HIS A 108 12.70 -1.03 -6.76
CA HIS A 108 12.02 0.23 -7.01
C HIS A 108 12.79 1.01 -8.10
N VAL A 109 12.70 0.53 -9.33
CA VAL A 109 13.14 1.30 -10.50
C VAL A 109 12.03 2.31 -10.78
N GLY A 110 12.25 3.57 -10.42
CA GLY A 110 11.28 4.64 -10.68
C GLY A 110 10.99 4.70 -12.17
N LEU A 111 9.74 4.41 -12.53
CA LEU A 111 9.19 4.69 -13.86
C LEU A 111 8.61 6.10 -13.89
#